data_AF-A0A318LTQ1-F1
#
_entry.id   AF-A0A318LTQ1-F1
#
_cell.length_a   1.000
_cell.length_b   1.000
_cell.length_c   1.000
_cell.angle_alpha   90.00
_cell.angle_beta   90.00
_cell.angle_gamma   90.00
#
_symmetry.space_group_name_H-M   'P 1'
#
loop_
_entity.id
_entity.type
_entity.pdbx_description
1 polymer ?
#
loop_
_entity_poly.entity_id
_entity_poly.type
_entity_poly.pdbx_seq_one_letter_code
_entity_poly.pdbx_strand_id
1 'polypeptide(L)'
;MTGVNAPSGYTADTGSMASQAQTINDAAEEAKDAVKDVKPAKVTEADFGTAHTQYGADFTAAIEALGTGSDAMCGALISLAQGIGSAGKQYATAESEQAAAANQSGSGM
;
A
#
# COMPACT_ATOMS: atom_id res chain seq x y z
N MET A 1 13.03 -34.74 -31.44
CA MET A 1 11.79 -33.95 -31.35
C MET A 1 12.06 -32.79 -30.42
N THR A 2 12.15 -31.58 -30.97
CA THR A 2 12.34 -30.34 -30.21
C THR A 2 10.98 -29.93 -29.68
N GLY A 3 10.72 -30.23 -28.40
CA GLY A 3 9.56 -29.71 -27.69
C GLY A 3 9.56 -28.19 -27.79
N VAL A 4 8.44 -27.62 -28.22
CA VAL A 4 8.25 -26.16 -28.26
C VAL A 4 8.42 -25.67 -26.84
N ASN A 5 9.54 -24.99 -26.57
CA ASN A 5 9.71 -24.24 -25.33
C ASN A 5 8.51 -23.29 -25.26
N ALA A 6 7.72 -23.39 -24.18
CA ALA A 6 6.67 -22.43 -23.92
C ALA A 6 7.25 -21.03 -24.13
N PRO A 7 6.55 -20.10 -24.82
CA PRO A 7 7.02 -18.73 -24.92
C PRO A 7 7.40 -18.29 -23.51
N SER A 8 8.50 -17.56 -23.35
CA SER A 8 8.75 -16.79 -22.14
C SER A 8 7.67 -15.70 -22.07
N GLY A 9 6.42 -16.12 -21.87
CA GLY A 9 5.29 -15.27 -21.59
C GLY A 9 5.64 -14.52 -20.34
N TYR A 10 5.26 -13.25 -20.31
CA TYR A 10 5.45 -12.34 -19.19
C TYR A 10 5.27 -13.07 -17.86
N THR A 11 6.38 -13.51 -17.27
CA THR A 11 6.43 -14.02 -15.91
C THR A 11 6.07 -12.80 -15.10
N ALA A 12 4.84 -12.74 -14.61
CA ALA A 12 4.50 -11.69 -13.66
C ALA A 12 5.49 -11.88 -12.52
N ASP A 13 6.32 -10.87 -12.24
CA ASP A 13 7.25 -10.92 -11.11
C ASP A 13 6.44 -10.75 -9.81
N THR A 14 5.64 -11.77 -9.52
CA THR A 14 4.70 -11.85 -8.41
C THR A 14 5.45 -11.82 -7.09
N GLY A 15 6.71 -12.25 -7.07
CA GLY A 15 7.65 -12.06 -5.98
C GLY A 15 7.93 -10.59 -5.71
N SER A 16 8.32 -9.83 -6.73
CA SER A 16 8.50 -8.38 -6.61
C SER A 16 7.20 -7.64 -6.25
N MET A 17 6.05 -8.05 -6.79
CA MET A 17 4.75 -7.47 -6.43
C MET A 17 4.42 -7.68 -4.94
N ALA A 18 4.64 -8.90 -4.42
CA ALA A 18 4.40 -9.20 -3.02
C ALA A 18 5.34 -8.41 -2.11
N SER A 19 6.63 -8.32 -2.45
CA SER A 19 7.61 -7.55 -1.68
C SER A 19 7.26 -6.06 -1.67
N GLN A 20 6.91 -5.47 -2.81
CA GLN A 20 6.55 -4.06 -2.88
C GLN A 20 5.23 -3.76 -2.17
N ALA A 21 4.24 -4.66 -2.28
CA ALA A 21 3.00 -4.55 -1.52
C ALA A 21 3.29 -4.51 -0.01
N GLN A 22 4.16 -5.38 0.47
CA GLN A 22 4.55 -5.40 1.88
C GLN A 22 5.28 -4.11 2.28
N THR A 23 6.23 -3.62 1.49
CA THR A 23 6.90 -2.34 1.75
C THR A 23 5.92 -1.16 1.83
N ILE A 24 4.93 -1.09 0.93
CA ILE A 24 3.91 -0.04 0.97
C ILE A 24 3.05 -0.16 2.23
N ASN A 25 2.66 -1.38 2.60
CA ASN A 25 1.86 -1.62 3.80
C ASN A 25 2.63 -1.22 5.07
N ASP A 26 3.88 -1.68 5.23
CA ASP A 26 4.72 -1.39 6.39
C ASP A 26 4.94 0.13 6.53
N ALA A 27 5.30 0.81 5.44
CA ALA A 27 5.51 2.26 5.45
C ALA A 27 4.22 3.04 5.76
N ALA A 28 3.07 2.57 5.26
CA ALA A 28 1.79 3.19 5.55
C ALA A 28 1.32 2.95 7.00
N GLU A 29 1.64 1.80 7.58
CA GLU A 29 1.39 1.51 9.00
C GLU A 29 2.27 2.36 9.91
N GLU A 30 3.56 2.46 9.61
CA GLU A 30 4.49 3.34 10.36
C GLU A 30 4.05 4.81 10.27
N ALA A 31 3.69 5.29 9.08
CA ALA A 31 3.18 6.64 8.89
C ALA A 31 1.87 6.87 9.66
N LYS A 32 0.95 5.89 9.66
CA LYS A 32 -0.30 5.96 10.42
C LYS A 32 -0.05 6.07 11.91
N ASP A 33 0.91 5.32 12.43
CA ASP A 33 1.33 5.44 13.82
C ASP A 33 1.91 6.82 14.12
N ALA A 34 2.62 7.47 13.20
CA ALA A 34 3.09 8.84 13.40
C ALA A 34 1.94 9.88 13.33
N VAL A 35 0.88 9.64 12.55
CA VAL A 35 -0.29 10.53 12.44
C VAL A 35 -1.00 10.71 13.79
N LYS A 36 -0.97 9.71 14.67
CA LYS A 36 -1.53 9.82 16.03
C LYS A 36 -0.86 10.95 16.85
N ASP A 37 0.37 11.32 16.51
CA ASP A 37 1.11 12.39 17.19
C ASP A 37 0.87 13.76 16.55
N VAL A 38 0.22 13.79 15.38
CA VAL A 38 -0.19 15.01 14.68
C VAL A 38 -1.49 15.56 15.26
N LYS A 39 -2.45 14.69 15.63
CA LYS A 39 -3.73 15.09 16.26
C LYS A 39 -3.85 14.45 17.65
N PRO A 40 -4.14 15.22 18.72
CA PRO A 40 -4.56 16.63 18.72
C PRO A 40 -3.41 17.63 18.63
N ALA A 41 -3.74 18.87 18.27
CA ALA A 41 -2.79 19.98 18.34
C ALA A 41 -2.20 20.08 19.75
N LYS A 42 -0.86 20.09 19.84
CA LYS A 42 -0.13 20.12 21.13
C LYS A 42 0.00 21.52 21.73
N VAL A 43 -0.58 22.52 21.07
CA VAL A 43 -0.60 23.93 21.50
C VAL A 43 -2.02 24.36 21.79
N THR A 44 -2.17 25.18 22.81
CA THR A 44 -3.43 25.81 23.22
C THR A 44 -3.52 27.22 22.68
N GLU A 45 -4.71 27.83 22.66
CA GLU A 45 -4.87 29.22 22.21
C GLU A 45 -4.04 30.20 23.05
N ALA A 46 -3.82 29.90 24.34
CA ALA A 46 -2.98 30.70 25.22
C ALA A 46 -1.51 30.73 24.78
N ASP A 47 -1.03 29.66 24.15
CA ASP A 47 0.36 29.54 23.68
C ASP A 47 0.67 30.47 22.49
N PHE A 48 -0.36 30.99 21.81
CA PHE A 48 -0.20 31.99 20.75
C PHE A 48 0.06 33.40 21.31
N GLY A 49 -0.17 33.62 22.61
CA GLY A 49 -0.05 34.93 23.24
C GLY A 49 -1.14 35.92 22.80
N THR A 50 -1.22 37.07 23.46
CA THR A 50 -2.34 38.02 23.36
C THR A 50 -2.53 38.63 21.98
N ALA A 51 -1.46 38.80 21.20
CA ALA A 51 -1.52 39.40 19.86
C ALA A 51 -2.03 38.43 18.79
N HIS A 52 -1.97 37.12 19.05
CA HIS A 52 -2.20 36.07 18.05
C HIS A 52 -3.21 35.00 18.48
N THR A 53 -3.84 35.17 19.66
CA THR A 53 -4.88 34.24 20.18
C THR A 53 -5.98 33.95 19.14
N GLN A 54 -6.33 34.94 18.32
CA GLN A 54 -7.33 34.80 17.25
C GLN A 54 -7.01 33.69 16.22
N TYR A 55 -5.75 33.27 16.09
CA TYR A 55 -5.33 32.22 15.15
C TYR A 55 -5.33 30.81 15.78
N GLY A 56 -5.50 30.68 17.10
CA GLY A 56 -5.39 29.40 17.78
C GLY A 56 -6.46 28.39 17.34
N ALA A 57 -7.69 28.86 17.13
CA ALA A 57 -8.79 28.04 16.61
C ALA A 57 -8.51 27.55 15.17
N ASP A 58 -8.10 28.44 14.27
CA ASP A 58 -7.76 28.10 12.87
C ASP A 58 -6.60 27.11 12.80
N PHE A 59 -5.57 27.32 13.63
CA PHE A 59 -4.45 26.40 13.72
C PHE A 59 -4.88 25.01 14.19
N THR A 60 -5.69 24.94 15.24
CA THR A 60 -6.20 23.68 15.78
C THR A 60 -7.01 22.93 14.72
N ALA A 61 -7.91 23.63 14.02
CA ALA A 61 -8.70 23.08 12.93
C ALA A 61 -7.81 22.58 11.78
N ALA A 62 -6.76 23.32 11.41
CA ALA A 62 -5.84 22.92 10.35
C ALA A 62 -5.04 21.66 10.72
N ILE A 63 -4.56 21.55 11.96
CA ILE A 63 -3.85 20.35 12.44
C ILE A 63 -4.79 19.14 12.50
N GLU A 64 -6.03 19.33 12.93
CA GLU A 64 -7.04 18.28 12.92
C GLU A 64 -7.36 17.81 11.49
N ALA A 65 -7.50 18.74 10.54
CA ALA A 65 -7.70 18.42 9.13
C ALA A 65 -6.49 17.68 8.53
N LEU A 66 -5.28 18.11 8.86
CA LEU A 66 -4.03 17.46 8.43
C LEU A 66 -3.95 16.02 8.95
N GLY A 67 -4.20 15.81 10.25
CA GLY A 67 -4.19 14.48 10.86
C GLY A 67 -5.23 13.56 10.24
N THR A 68 -6.46 14.06 10.04
CA THR A 68 -7.56 13.29 9.44
C THR A 68 -7.24 12.91 7.99
N GLY A 69 -6.73 13.85 7.18
CA GLY A 69 -6.34 13.59 5.80
C GLY A 69 -5.18 12.60 5.70
N SER A 70 -4.21 12.69 6.61
CA SER A 70 -3.06 11.79 6.66
C SER A 70 -3.48 10.37 7.05
N ASP A 71 -4.38 10.20 8.03
CA ASP A 71 -4.92 8.88 8.40
C ASP A 71 -5.68 8.24 7.24
N ALA A 72 -6.52 9.02 6.54
CA ALA A 72 -7.24 8.56 5.36
C ALA A 72 -6.29 8.13 4.23
N MET A 73 -5.21 8.90 4.00
CA MET A 73 -4.18 8.55 3.01
C MET A 73 -3.46 7.25 3.37
N CYS A 74 -3.05 7.07 4.63
CA CYS A 74 -2.42 5.83 5.09
C CYS A 74 -3.37 4.63 4.90
N GLY A 75 -4.66 4.78 5.24
CA GLY A 75 -5.68 3.75 5.00
C GLY A 75 -5.84 3.39 3.52
N ALA A 76 -5.78 4.38 2.63
CA ALA A 76 -5.81 4.15 1.18
C ALA A 76 -4.57 3.40 0.68
N LEU A 77 -3.38 3.73 1.18
CA LEU A 77 -2.12 3.05 0.83
C LEU A 77 -2.11 1.60 1.32
N ILE A 78 -2.59 1.34 2.53
CA ILE A 78 -2.75 -0.03 3.05
C ILE A 78 -3.70 -0.83 2.15
N SER A 79 -4.83 -0.24 1.77
CA SER A 79 -5.80 -0.89 0.88
C SER A 79 -5.20 -1.18 -0.51
N LEU A 80 -4.40 -0.25 -1.05
CA LEU A 80 -3.67 -0.44 -2.29
C LEU A 80 -2.68 -1.60 -2.20
N ALA A 81 -1.87 -1.65 -1.14
CA ALA A 81 -0.93 -2.74 -0.89
C ALA A 81 -1.63 -4.10 -0.84
N GLN A 82 -2.76 -4.20 -0.13
CA GLN A 82 -3.57 -5.42 -0.09
C GLN A 82 -4.09 -5.83 -1.47
N GLY A 83 -4.51 -4.85 -2.28
CA GLY A 83 -4.92 -5.06 -3.67
C GLY A 83 -3.78 -5.62 -4.54
N ILE A 84 -2.59 -5.03 -4.46
CA ILE A 84 -1.40 -5.50 -5.19
C ILE A 84 -1.03 -6.92 -4.76
N GLY A 85 -1.00 -7.20 -3.45
CA GLY A 85 -0.70 -8.53 -2.93
C GLY A 85 -1.73 -9.59 -3.37
N SER A 86 -3.00 -9.22 -3.43
CA SER A 86 -4.08 -10.10 -3.92
C SER A 86 -3.95 -10.38 -5.42
N ALA A 87 -3.64 -9.37 -6.23
CA ALA A 87 -3.39 -9.53 -7.65
C ALA A 87 -2.16 -10.40 -7.92
N GLY A 88 -1.06 -10.19 -7.18
CA GLY A 88 0.15 -11.01 -7.27
C GLY A 88 -0.12 -12.49 -7.04
N LYS A 89 -0.94 -12.84 -6.02
CA LYS A 89 -1.36 -14.23 -5.78
C LYS A 89 -2.17 -14.81 -6.94
N GLN A 90 -3.10 -14.05 -7.51
CA GLN A 90 -3.91 -14.50 -8.65
C GLN A 90 -3.05 -14.78 -9.89
N TYR A 91 -2.09 -13.91 -10.18
CA TYR A 91 -1.15 -14.12 -11.28
C TYR A 91 -0.28 -15.37 -11.05
N ALA A 92 0.22 -15.58 -9.84
CA ALA A 92 1.03 -16.77 -9.51
C ALA A 92 0.23 -18.07 -9.67
N THR A 93 -1.04 -18.09 -9.23
CA THR A 93 -1.92 -19.25 -9.43
C THR A 93 -2.17 -19.52 -10.91
N ALA A 94 -2.51 -18.49 -11.69
CA ALA A 94 -2.78 -18.62 -13.12
C ALA A 94 -1.56 -19.13 -13.89
N GLU A 95 -0.35 -18.65 -13.54
CA GLU A 95 0.90 -19.12 -14.13
C GLU A 95 1.19 -20.59 -13.77
N SER A 96 0.96 -20.98 -12.52
CA SER A 96 1.10 -22.38 -12.08
C SER A 96 0.13 -23.31 -12.81
N GLU A 97 -1.12 -22.89 -13.01
CA GLU A 97 -2.13 -23.67 -13.76
C GLU A 97 -1.75 -23.83 -15.23
N GLN A 98 -1.27 -22.76 -15.87
CA GLN A 98 -0.80 -22.81 -17.26
C GLN A 98 0.44 -23.70 -17.41
N ALA A 99 1.40 -23.61 -16.50
CA ALA A 99 2.58 -24.46 -16.50
C ALA A 99 2.22 -25.94 -16.34
N ALA A 100 1.27 -26.26 -15.45
CA ALA A 100 0.76 -27.62 -15.26
C ALA A 100 0.08 -28.14 -16.53
N ALA A 101 -0.80 -27.36 -17.16
CA ALA A 101 -1.49 -27.71 -18.40
C ALA A 101 -0.50 -27.93 -19.57
N ALA A 102 0.54 -27.09 -19.67
CA ALA A 102 1.59 -27.22 -20.68
C ALA A 102 2.41 -28.51 -20.48
N ASN A 103 2.82 -28.81 -19.24
CA ASN A 103 3.55 -30.04 -18.93
C ASN A 103 2.70 -31.30 -19.21
N GLN A 104 1.41 -31.26 -18.89
CA GLN A 104 0.49 -32.36 -19.16
C GLN A 104 0.24 -32.57 -20.66
N SER A 105 0.18 -31.49 -21.44
CA SER A 105 0.08 -31.56 -22.91
C SER A 105 1.38 -32.03 -23.57
N GLY A 106 2.54 -31.67 -23.01
CA GLY A 106 3.85 -32.07 -23.54
C GLY A 106 4.29 -33.50 -23.18
N SER A 107 3.77 -34.07 -22.09
CA SER A 107 4.03 -35.45 -21.66
C SER A 107 3.14 -36.50 -22.32
N GLY A 108 2.16 -36.07 -23.13
CA GLY A 108 1.27 -36.95 -23.91
C GLY A 108 1.72 -37.21 -25.35
N MET A 109 2.90 -36.72 -25.76
CA MET A 109 3.56 -37.03 -27.04
C MET A 109 4.77 -37.95 -26.82
#